data_AF-A0A8J6R9S1-F1
#
_entry.id   AF-A0A8J6R9S1-F1
#
_cell.length_a   1.000
_cell.length_b   1.000
_cell.length_c   1.000
_cell.angle_alpha   90.00
_cell.angle_beta   90.00
_cell.angle_gamma   90.00
#
_symmetry.space_group_name_H-M   'P 1'
#
loop_
_entity.id
_entity.type
_entity.pdbx_description
1 polymer ?
#
loop_
_entity_poly.entity_id
_entity_poly.type
_entity_poly.pdbx_seq_one_letter_code
_entity_poly.pdbx_strand_id
1 'polypeptide(L)'
;MSKESRSPFKKLFEGREEPVVPELEVSQAPTPSPPQVAPLPQAQPQTEPRKRGRPATGKRSDDAWIGRTFYVQRENDLDVEDELLKLKRQGIEIDKSELVDALLGAWVKWRQGENIEIHLDEITPRRNL
;
A
#
# COMPACT_ATOMS: atom_id res chain seq x y z
N MET A 1 31.70 19.34 40.56
CA MET A 1 31.25 20.17 39.42
C MET A 1 30.35 19.31 38.55
N SER A 2 29.03 19.31 38.82
CA SER A 2 28.06 18.54 38.03
C SER A 2 27.43 19.44 37.00
N LYS A 3 27.66 19.18 35.71
CA LYS A 3 26.98 19.87 34.61
C LYS A 3 25.69 19.11 34.32
N GLU A 4 24.57 19.61 34.82
CA GLU A 4 23.24 19.18 34.39
C GLU A 4 23.06 19.51 32.91
N SER A 5 22.97 18.49 32.07
CA SER A 5 22.64 18.64 30.66
C SER A 5 21.14 18.98 30.54
N ARG A 6 20.82 20.24 30.31
CA ARG A 6 19.44 20.69 30.05
C ARG A 6 19.11 20.36 28.59
N SER A 7 18.45 19.23 28.36
CA SER A 7 18.02 18.81 27.02
C SER A 7 17.05 19.84 26.41
N PRO A 8 17.30 20.36 25.19
CA PRO A 8 16.54 21.45 24.58
C PRO A 8 15.14 21.02 24.10
N PHE A 9 14.83 19.72 24.10
CA PHE A 9 13.57 19.18 23.58
C PHE A 9 12.41 19.18 24.59
N LYS A 10 12.67 19.49 25.86
CA LYS A 10 11.60 19.48 26.88
C LYS A 10 10.53 20.55 26.67
N LYS A 11 10.84 21.61 25.90
CA LYS A 11 9.91 22.70 25.60
C LYS A 11 8.97 22.44 24.41
N LEU A 12 9.15 21.35 23.67
CA LEU A 12 8.36 21.09 22.45
C LEU A 12 7.01 20.39 22.72
N PHE A 13 6.81 19.84 23.91
CA PHE A 13 5.62 19.02 24.22
C PHE A 13 4.70 19.62 25.30
N GLU A 14 5.03 20.80 25.83
CA GLU A 14 4.32 21.43 26.95
C GLU A 14 3.06 22.23 26.53
N GLY A 15 2.60 22.05 25.30
CA GLY A 15 1.43 22.75 24.75
C GLY A 15 0.53 21.87 23.88
N ARG A 16 0.57 20.54 24.03
CA ARG A 16 -0.42 19.67 23.39
C ARG A 16 -1.59 19.47 24.34
N GLU A 17 -2.51 20.43 24.31
CA GLU A 17 -3.86 20.24 24.85
C GLU A 17 -4.49 19.01 24.20
N GLU A 18 -4.83 18.03 25.03
CA GLU A 18 -5.65 16.90 24.64
C GLU A 18 -7.03 17.43 24.26
N PRO A 19 -7.57 17.12 23.06
CA PRO A 19 -8.96 17.44 22.78
C PRO A 19 -9.84 16.51 23.64
N VAL A 20 -10.39 17.11 24.68
CA VAL A 20 -11.45 16.59 25.54
C VAL A 20 -12.58 16.05 24.67
N VAL A 21 -12.87 14.76 24.84
CA VAL A 21 -14.01 14.05 24.28
C VAL A 21 -15.29 14.68 24.86
N PRO A 22 -16.25 15.16 24.06
CA PRO A 22 -17.55 15.53 24.60
C PRO A 22 -18.33 14.24 24.90
N GLU A 23 -18.37 13.91 26.19
CA GLU A 23 -19.32 12.99 26.80
C GLU A 23 -20.73 13.51 26.54
N LEU A 24 -21.46 12.85 25.64
CA LEU A 24 -22.86 13.16 25.35
C LEU A 24 -23.69 12.71 26.56
N GLU A 25 -24.11 13.67 27.36
CA GLU A 25 -25.10 13.49 28.41
C GLU A 25 -26.39 12.86 27.84
N VAL A 26 -26.81 11.79 28.52
CA VAL A 26 -28.05 11.05 28.32
C VAL A 26 -29.24 11.98 28.59
N SER A 27 -29.96 12.36 27.54
CA SER A 27 -31.29 12.97 27.66
C SER A 27 -32.39 11.96 27.32
N GLN A 28 -33.34 11.84 28.23
CA GLN A 28 -34.37 10.81 28.33
C GLN A 28 -35.41 10.90 27.21
N ALA A 29 -35.88 9.74 26.74
CA ALA A 29 -37.00 9.59 25.82
C ALA A 29 -38.36 9.95 26.47
N PRO A 30 -39.39 10.26 25.65
CA PRO A 30 -40.41 9.23 25.43
C PRO A 30 -40.90 9.09 23.97
N THR A 31 -41.16 7.85 23.55
CA THR A 31 -41.86 7.40 22.31
C THR A 31 -43.37 7.24 22.61
N PRO A 32 -44.30 6.94 21.65
CA PRO A 32 -44.16 6.79 20.19
C PRO A 32 -45.31 7.41 19.33
N SER A 33 -45.05 7.61 18.04
CA SER A 33 -46.06 7.49 16.97
C SER A 33 -45.33 7.21 15.64
N PRO A 34 -45.67 6.16 14.88
CA PRO A 34 -44.95 5.78 13.66
C PRO A 34 -45.49 6.53 12.42
N PRO A 35 -44.67 7.29 11.68
CA PRO A 35 -45.00 7.67 10.31
C PRO A 35 -44.60 6.53 9.36
N GLN A 36 -45.53 6.20 8.47
CA GLN A 36 -45.50 5.13 7.48
C GLN A 36 -44.25 5.19 6.58
N VAL A 37 -43.65 4.02 6.36
CA VAL A 37 -42.53 3.83 5.40
C VAL A 37 -43.09 3.91 3.98
N ALA A 38 -42.82 5.00 3.27
CA ALA A 38 -42.93 5.02 1.82
C ALA A 38 -41.73 4.25 1.21
N PRO A 39 -41.93 3.36 0.23
CA PRO A 39 -40.82 2.71 -0.44
C PRO A 39 -40.06 3.74 -1.29
N LEU A 40 -38.81 4.03 -0.93
CA LEU A 40 -37.90 4.81 -1.75
C LEU A 40 -37.64 4.06 -3.08
N PRO A 41 -37.60 4.77 -4.23
CA PRO A 41 -37.18 4.18 -5.50
C PRO A 41 -35.79 3.56 -5.37
N GLN A 42 -35.61 2.34 -5.89
CA GLN A 42 -34.31 1.65 -5.95
C GLN A 42 -33.27 2.58 -6.59
N ALA A 43 -32.27 2.98 -5.80
CA ALA A 43 -31.13 3.71 -6.31
C ALA A 43 -30.39 2.82 -7.32
N GLN A 44 -30.33 3.26 -8.57
CA GLN A 44 -29.40 2.75 -9.57
C GLN A 44 -27.97 2.83 -9.01
N PRO A 45 -27.04 1.95 -9.42
CA PRO A 45 -25.66 2.01 -8.96
C PRO A 45 -25.06 3.37 -9.34
N GLN A 46 -24.99 4.26 -8.35
CA GLN A 46 -24.33 5.54 -8.48
C GLN A 46 -22.83 5.23 -8.61
N THR A 47 -22.29 5.37 -9.81
CA THR A 47 -20.84 5.52 -9.99
C THR A 47 -20.43 6.72 -9.15
N GLU A 48 -19.78 6.45 -8.03
CA GLU A 48 -19.33 7.51 -7.12
C GLU A 48 -18.43 8.50 -7.90
N PRO A 49 -18.68 9.81 -7.80
CA PRO A 49 -17.84 10.81 -8.45
C PRO A 49 -16.44 10.74 -7.84
N ARG A 50 -15.46 10.31 -8.65
CA ARG A 50 -14.05 10.21 -8.26
C ARG A 50 -13.61 11.56 -7.68
N LYS A 51 -13.28 11.57 -6.38
CA LYS A 51 -12.79 12.76 -5.67
C LYS A 51 -11.61 13.35 -6.45
N ARG A 52 -11.75 14.60 -6.87
CA ARG A 52 -10.74 15.35 -7.60
C ARG A 52 -9.58 15.68 -6.66
N GLY A 53 -8.57 14.82 -6.62
CA GLY A 53 -7.36 15.02 -5.83
C GLY A 53 -6.24 14.12 -6.32
N ARG A 54 -5.28 14.72 -7.05
CA ARG A 54 -4.18 14.13 -7.83
C ARG A 54 -4.61 13.25 -9.02
N PRO A 55 -3.95 13.36 -10.19
CA PRO A 55 -4.16 12.41 -11.26
C PRO A 55 -3.83 11.00 -10.74
N ALA A 56 -4.75 10.08 -11.02
CA ALA A 56 -4.64 8.67 -10.71
C ALA A 56 -3.64 8.04 -11.71
N THR A 57 -2.37 8.46 -11.62
CA THR A 57 -1.30 8.00 -12.52
C THR A 57 -0.39 7.07 -11.74
N GLY A 58 -0.29 5.82 -12.18
CA GLY A 58 0.58 4.79 -11.62
C GLY A 58 -0.13 3.46 -11.41
N LYS A 59 0.62 2.44 -10.98
CA LYS A 59 0.16 1.03 -10.85
C LYS A 59 -1.12 0.86 -10.01
N ARG A 60 -1.42 1.77 -9.07
CA ARG A 60 -2.63 1.70 -8.23
C ARG A 60 -3.91 2.16 -8.94
N SER A 61 -3.75 2.85 -10.06
CA SER A 61 -4.83 3.48 -10.81
C SER A 61 -4.98 2.88 -12.21
N ASP A 62 -4.13 1.93 -12.54
CA ASP A 62 -4.11 1.20 -13.79
C ASP A 62 -4.84 -0.14 -13.59
N ASP A 63 -5.85 -0.39 -14.42
CA ASP A 63 -6.69 -1.59 -14.35
C ASP A 63 -5.91 -2.89 -14.71
N ALA A 64 -4.74 -2.77 -15.35
CA ALA A 64 -3.86 -3.90 -15.63
C ALA A 64 -3.11 -4.42 -14.39
N TRP A 65 -3.08 -3.66 -13.29
CA TRP A 65 -2.34 -4.00 -12.08
C TRP A 65 -3.25 -4.34 -10.92
N ILE A 66 -2.95 -5.44 -10.23
CA ILE A 66 -3.68 -5.86 -9.03
C ILE A 66 -2.74 -5.83 -7.82
N GLY A 67 -3.08 -5.02 -6.81
CA GLY A 67 -2.35 -5.00 -5.54
C GLY A 67 -2.63 -6.24 -4.70
N ARG A 68 -1.57 -6.95 -4.30
CA ARG A 68 -1.62 -8.09 -3.36
C ARG A 68 -0.60 -7.90 -2.25
N THR A 69 -0.85 -8.53 -1.10
CA THR A 69 0.07 -8.53 0.04
C THR A 69 0.35 -9.96 0.45
N PHE A 70 1.61 -10.28 0.69
CA PHE A 70 2.10 -11.58 1.10
C PHE A 70 3.24 -11.38 2.11
N TYR A 71 3.50 -12.41 2.91
CA TYR A 71 4.63 -12.41 3.83
C TYR A 71 5.84 -13.06 3.15
N VAL A 72 6.99 -12.41 3.25
CA VAL A 72 8.29 -12.97 2.91
C VAL A 72 9.17 -12.97 4.16
N GLN A 73 10.15 -13.86 4.20
CA GLN A 73 11.17 -13.80 5.23
C GLN A 73 11.98 -12.51 5.08
N ARG A 74 12.33 -11.88 6.20
CA ARG A 74 13.09 -10.63 6.22
C ARG A 74 14.43 -10.76 5.50
N GLU A 75 15.14 -11.87 5.67
CA GLU A 75 16.44 -12.09 5.03
C GLU A 75 16.31 -12.05 3.51
N ASN A 76 15.35 -12.79 2.95
CA ASN A 76 15.04 -12.76 1.52
C ASN A 76 14.66 -11.36 1.03
N ASP A 77 13.93 -10.60 1.84
CA ASP A 77 13.53 -9.24 1.50
C ASP A 77 14.75 -8.32 1.29
N LEU A 78 15.71 -8.39 2.21
CA LEU A 78 16.97 -7.63 2.16
C LEU A 78 17.84 -8.06 0.98
N ASP A 79 17.97 -9.37 0.75
CA ASP A 79 18.77 -9.90 -0.36
C ASP A 79 18.21 -9.44 -1.72
N VAL A 80 16.88 -9.42 -1.87
CA VAL A 80 16.22 -8.92 -3.07
C VAL A 80 16.46 -7.42 -3.25
N GLU A 81 16.36 -6.62 -2.20
CA GLU A 81 16.63 -5.18 -2.27
C GLU A 81 18.09 -4.88 -2.68
N ASP A 82 19.04 -5.66 -2.17
CA ASP A 82 20.45 -5.56 -2.53
C ASP A 82 20.70 -5.90 -4.01
N GLU A 83 20.08 -6.96 -4.53
CA GLU A 83 20.17 -7.31 -5.96
C GLU A 83 19.52 -6.25 -6.86
N LEU A 84 18.34 -5.74 -6.49
CA LEU A 84 17.70 -4.64 -7.21
C LEU A 84 18.59 -3.38 -7.24
N LEU A 85 19.29 -3.08 -6.14
CA LEU A 85 20.23 -1.97 -6.09
C LEU A 85 21.44 -2.20 -7.01
N LYS A 86 21.94 -3.44 -7.13
CA LYS A 86 23.01 -3.79 -8.08
C LYS A 86 22.54 -3.61 -9.52
N LEU A 87 21.36 -4.11 -9.87
CA LEU A 87 20.75 -3.93 -11.21
C LEU A 87 20.59 -2.45 -11.55
N LYS A 88 20.10 -1.64 -10.61
CA LYS A 88 19.98 -0.19 -10.78
C LYS A 88 21.32 0.48 -11.07
N ARG A 89 22.39 0.05 -10.40
CA ARG A 89 23.76 0.56 -10.66
C ARG A 89 24.30 0.13 -12.03
N GLN A 90 23.79 -0.97 -12.59
CA GLN A 90 24.09 -1.42 -13.96
C GLN A 90 23.22 -0.71 -15.02
N GLY A 91 22.33 0.19 -14.61
CA GLY A 91 21.41 0.91 -15.50
C GLY A 91 20.12 0.17 -15.81
N ILE A 92 19.85 -0.96 -15.14
CA ILE A 92 18.60 -1.71 -15.26
C ILE A 92 17.66 -1.20 -14.17
N GLU A 93 16.64 -0.45 -14.56
CA GLU A 93 15.64 0.09 -13.62
C GLU A 93 14.42 -0.81 -13.58
N ILE A 94 14.39 -1.70 -12.59
CA ILE A 94 13.26 -2.58 -12.29
C ILE A 94 12.86 -2.40 -10.84
N ASP A 95 11.56 -2.29 -10.57
CA ASP A 95 11.03 -2.27 -9.21
C ASP A 95 10.60 -3.65 -8.72
N LYS A 96 10.37 -3.76 -7.41
CA LYS A 96 9.99 -5.03 -6.78
C LYS A 96 8.67 -5.60 -7.31
N SER A 97 7.73 -4.74 -7.72
CA SER A 97 6.44 -5.20 -8.24
C SER A 97 6.62 -5.81 -9.64
N GLU A 98 7.47 -5.20 -10.48
CA GLU A 98 7.85 -5.76 -11.79
C GLU A 98 8.62 -7.06 -11.67
N LEU A 99 9.57 -7.16 -10.73
CA LEU A 99 10.29 -8.40 -10.47
C LEU A 99 9.32 -9.53 -10.08
N VAL A 100 8.38 -9.26 -9.17
CA VAL A 100 7.40 -10.26 -8.73
C VAL A 100 6.46 -10.64 -9.88
N ASP A 101 6.00 -9.69 -10.67
CA ASP A 101 5.16 -9.95 -11.84
C ASP A 101 5.87 -10.86 -12.86
N ALA A 102 7.13 -10.55 -13.19
CA ALA A 102 7.94 -11.35 -14.09
C ALA A 102 8.15 -12.79 -13.57
N LEU A 103 8.47 -12.96 -12.28
CA LEU A 103 8.66 -14.27 -11.67
C LEU A 103 7.36 -15.11 -11.66
N LEU A 104 6.23 -14.50 -11.32
CA LEU A 104 4.93 -15.17 -11.34
C LEU A 104 4.50 -15.53 -12.76
N GLY A 105 4.71 -14.62 -13.73
CA GLY A 105 4.46 -14.86 -15.14
C GLY A 105 5.30 -16.01 -15.70
N ALA A 106 6.61 -16.02 -15.40
CA ALA A 106 7.51 -17.09 -15.80
C ALA A 106 7.09 -18.45 -15.18
N TRP A 107 6.66 -18.45 -13.92
CA TRP A 107 6.14 -19.66 -13.27
C TRP A 107 4.87 -20.19 -13.94
N VAL A 108 3.92 -19.32 -14.32
CA VAL A 108 2.70 -19.75 -15.03
C VAL A 108 3.04 -20.34 -16.40
N LYS A 109 3.90 -19.67 -17.18
CA LYS A 109 4.31 -20.15 -18.52
C LYS A 109 5.07 -21.47 -18.45
N TRP A 110 5.92 -21.65 -17.45
CA TRP A 110 6.56 -22.94 -17.19
C TRP A 110 5.56 -24.07 -16.96
N ARG A 111 4.50 -23.80 -16.17
CA ARG A 111 3.43 -24.76 -15.93
C ARG A 111 2.66 -25.13 -17.20
N GLN A 112 2.71 -24.28 -18.23
CA GLN A 112 2.12 -24.51 -19.54
C GLN A 112 3.10 -25.20 -20.52
N GLY A 113 4.32 -25.49 -20.11
CA GLY A 113 5.33 -26.20 -20.91
C GLY A 113 6.30 -25.30 -21.67
N GLU A 114 6.30 -23.99 -21.41
CA GLU A 114 7.28 -23.06 -22.01
C GLU A 114 8.63 -23.08 -21.27
N ASN A 115 9.72 -22.76 -21.99
CA ASN A 115 11.05 -22.63 -21.39
C ASN A 115 11.14 -21.33 -20.57
N ILE A 116 11.44 -21.45 -19.27
CA ILE A 116 11.56 -20.34 -18.31
C ILE A 116 12.70 -19.40 -18.64
N GLU A 117 13.82 -19.92 -19.16
CA GLU A 117 15.06 -19.14 -19.34
C GLU A 117 14.80 -17.91 -20.21
N ILE A 118 13.99 -18.09 -21.28
CA ILE A 118 13.58 -17.02 -22.20
C ILE A 118 12.83 -15.88 -21.49
N HIS A 119 12.09 -16.18 -20.42
CA HIS A 119 11.22 -15.22 -19.75
C HIS A 119 11.89 -14.50 -18.57
N LEU A 120 13.05 -14.97 -18.11
CA LEU A 120 13.82 -14.34 -17.04
C LEU A 120 15.13 -13.70 -17.55
N ASP A 121 15.43 -13.77 -18.85
CA ASP A 121 16.67 -13.28 -19.45
C ASP A 121 16.96 -11.79 -19.18
N GLU A 122 15.93 -10.98 -18.96
CA GLU A 122 16.06 -9.54 -18.67
C GLU A 122 16.52 -9.25 -17.24
N ILE A 123 16.25 -10.17 -16.31
CA ILE A 123 16.56 -10.02 -14.87
C ILE A 123 17.62 -11.02 -14.39
N THR A 124 18.04 -11.95 -15.25
CA THR A 124 19.06 -12.94 -14.93
C THR A 124 20.43 -12.42 -15.38
N PRO A 125 21.42 -12.32 -14.47
CA PRO A 125 22.78 -11.98 -14.86
C PRO A 125 23.29 -12.99 -15.90
N ARG A 126 23.67 -12.52 -17.09
CA ARG A 126 24.37 -13.35 -18.06
C ARG A 126 25.73 -13.74 -17.47
N ARG A 127 25.81 -14.96 -16.95
CA ARG A 127 27.09 -15.57 -16.58
C ARG A 127 27.86 -15.85 -17.86
N ASN A 128 28.79 -14.96 -18.19
CA ASN A 128 29.84 -15.30 -19.15
C ASN A 128 30.68 -16.42 -18.50
N LEU A 129 30.50 -17.65 -18.99
CA LEU A 129 31.36 -18.80 -18.68
C LEU A 129 32.67 -18.70 -19.48
#